data_AF-A0A2N6ELX5-F1
#
_entry.id   AF-A0A2N6ELX5-F1
#
_cell.length_a   1.000
_cell.length_b   1.000
_cell.length_c   1.000
_cell.angle_alpha   90.00
_cell.angle_beta   90.00
_cell.angle_gamma   90.00
#
_symmetry.space_group_name_H-M   'P 1'
#
loop_
_entity.id
_entity.type
_entity.pdbx_description
1 polymer ?
#
loop_
_entity_poly.entity_id
_entity_poly.type
_entity_poly.pdbx_seq_one_letter_code
_entity_poly.pdbx_strand_id
1 'polypeptide(L)'
;MKKLVLIMAIALMFPMMASAEDNATAGAALELEGLTIAVSPGVFAYYNDGGVADPQWYLIATVHQGGTNFYATAQNSTSIFKQDATAPVLIGDLTGADYPTETEAASEDYWSDSAWTR
;
A
#
# COMPACT_ATOMS: atom_id res chain seq x y z
N MET A 1 -44.08 -21.47 -8.52
CA MET A 1 -43.53 -20.67 -9.64
C MET A 1 -43.21 -19.22 -9.27
N LYS A 2 -44.05 -18.48 -8.51
CA LYS A 2 -43.78 -17.06 -8.17
C LYS A 2 -42.52 -16.79 -7.32
N LYS A 3 -42.08 -17.74 -6.49
CA LYS A 3 -40.88 -17.59 -5.63
C LYS A 3 -39.54 -17.79 -6.37
N LEU A 4 -39.54 -18.52 -7.49
CA LEU A 4 -38.32 -18.79 -8.28
C LEU A 4 -37.90 -17.57 -9.11
N VAL A 5 -38.88 -16.81 -9.60
CA VAL A 5 -38.67 -15.58 -10.38
C VAL A 5 -38.02 -14.48 -9.54
N LEU A 6 -38.33 -14.42 -8.24
CA LEU A 6 -37.81 -13.39 -7.34
C LEU A 6 -36.32 -13.60 -7.01
N ILE A 7 -35.88 -14.86 -6.86
CA ILE A 7 -34.47 -15.19 -6.55
C ILE A 7 -33.58 -14.96 -7.77
N MET A 8 -34.08 -15.26 -8.97
CA MET A 8 -33.37 -15.01 -10.23
C MET A 8 -33.21 -13.51 -10.53
N ALA A 9 -34.15 -12.67 -10.08
CA ALA A 9 -34.06 -11.22 -10.21
C ALA A 9 -32.99 -10.59 -9.30
N ILE A 10 -32.73 -11.15 -8.11
CA ILE A 10 -31.74 -10.63 -7.16
C ILE A 10 -30.31 -10.99 -7.59
N ALA A 11 -30.12 -12.15 -8.23
CA ALA A 11 -28.82 -12.60 -8.73
C ALA A 11 -28.30 -11.79 -9.93
N LEU A 12 -29.17 -11.06 -10.64
CA LEU A 12 -28.79 -10.15 -11.73
C LEU A 12 -28.42 -8.74 -11.24
N MET A 13 -28.56 -8.44 -9.94
CA MET A 13 -28.35 -7.08 -9.44
C MET A 13 -26.90 -6.74 -9.08
N PHE A 14 -25.97 -7.71 -8.98
CA PHE A 14 -24.56 -7.43 -8.68
C PHE A 14 -23.66 -8.50 -9.30
N PRO A 15 -22.49 -8.16 -9.87
CA PRO A 15 -21.62 -7.08 -9.45
C PRO A 15 -21.45 -5.98 -10.51
N MET A 16 -21.49 -4.72 -10.09
CA MET A 16 -20.74 -3.69 -10.80
C MET A 16 -19.28 -4.14 -10.74
N MET A 17 -18.78 -4.70 -11.84
CA MET A 17 -17.34 -4.73 -12.06
C MET A 17 -16.93 -3.27 -12.06
N ALA A 18 -16.28 -2.82 -10.99
CA ALA A 18 -15.62 -1.51 -11.00
C ALA A 18 -14.74 -1.53 -12.25
N SER A 19 -15.05 -0.68 -13.22
CA SER A 19 -14.21 -0.58 -14.41
C SER A 19 -12.82 -0.21 -13.92
N ALA A 20 -11.81 -0.92 -14.40
CA ALA A 20 -10.45 -0.42 -14.29
C ALA A 20 -10.44 0.92 -15.03
N GLU A 21 -10.48 2.03 -14.29
CA GLU A 21 -10.28 3.34 -14.89
C GLU A 21 -8.81 3.43 -15.23
N ASP A 22 -8.53 3.42 -16.53
CA ASP A 22 -7.23 3.78 -17.05
C ASP A 22 -7.08 5.27 -16.79
N ASN A 23 -6.39 5.62 -15.71
CA ASN A 23 -6.31 7.01 -15.32
C ASN A 23 -5.56 7.78 -16.42
N ALA A 24 -6.21 8.76 -17.03
CA ALA A 24 -5.67 9.52 -18.16
C ALA A 24 -4.44 10.39 -17.82
N THR A 25 -4.02 10.40 -16.56
CA THR A 25 -2.85 11.14 -16.06
C THR A 25 -1.91 10.16 -15.38
N ALA A 26 -0.60 10.42 -15.38
CA ALA A 26 0.33 9.67 -14.54
C ALA A 26 0.21 10.14 -13.09
N GLY A 27 0.42 9.23 -12.13
CA GLY A 27 0.54 9.61 -10.71
C GLY A 27 1.88 10.30 -10.43
N ALA A 28 2.16 10.55 -9.15
CA ALA A 28 3.46 11.05 -8.75
C ALA A 28 4.57 10.03 -9.07
N ALA A 29 5.81 10.47 -9.25
CA ALA A 29 6.94 9.57 -9.32
C ALA A 29 7.68 9.58 -7.99
N LEU A 30 8.14 8.41 -7.55
CA LEU A 30 9.18 8.31 -6.54
C LEU A 30 10.53 8.39 -7.27
N GLU A 31 11.25 9.48 -7.01
CA GLU A 31 12.57 9.74 -7.60
C GLU A 31 13.65 9.31 -6.60
N LEU A 32 14.44 8.31 -6.99
CA LEU A 32 15.63 7.84 -6.29
C LEU A 32 16.86 8.10 -7.16
N GLU A 33 18.05 8.05 -6.58
CA GLU A 33 19.28 8.21 -7.35
C GLU A 33 19.40 7.12 -8.43
N GLY A 34 19.28 7.52 -9.70
CA GLY A 34 19.35 6.62 -10.85
C GLY A 34 18.12 5.74 -11.09
N LEU A 35 17.02 5.95 -10.36
CA LEU A 35 15.78 5.17 -10.53
C LEU A 35 14.53 6.04 -10.33
N THR A 36 13.63 6.01 -11.30
CA THR A 36 12.32 6.63 -11.22
C THR A 36 11.24 5.55 -11.19
N ILE A 37 10.41 5.54 -10.15
CA ILE A 37 9.29 4.62 -10.02
C ILE A 37 7.99 5.40 -10.23
N ALA A 38 7.34 5.18 -11.38
CA ALA A 38 6.04 5.75 -11.68
C ALA A 38 4.94 5.01 -10.91
N VAL A 39 3.98 5.75 -10.34
CA VAL A 39 2.80 5.18 -9.70
C VAL A 39 1.52 5.62 -10.41
N SER A 40 0.43 4.88 -10.21
CA SER A 40 -0.90 5.27 -10.71
C SER A 40 -1.38 6.57 -10.02
N PRO A 41 -2.26 7.37 -10.64
CA PRO A 41 -2.88 8.51 -9.99
C PRO A 41 -3.52 8.18 -8.66
N GLY A 42 -3.36 9.11 -7.72
CA GLY A 42 -3.81 8.90 -6.35
C GLY A 42 -2.92 7.94 -5.56
N VAL A 43 -2.00 7.18 -6.17
CA VAL A 43 -1.04 6.38 -5.40
C VAL A 43 0.15 7.26 -5.01
N PHE A 44 0.69 7.01 -3.83
CA PHE A 44 1.94 7.57 -3.36
C PHE A 44 2.88 6.43 -2.99
N ALA A 45 4.16 6.57 -3.32
CA ALA A 45 5.21 5.64 -2.94
C ALA A 45 6.20 6.29 -1.98
N TYR A 46 6.73 5.47 -1.07
CA TYR A 46 7.67 5.84 -0.01
C TYR A 46 8.88 4.95 -0.09
N TYR A 47 10.03 5.54 0.14
CA TYR A 47 11.29 4.83 0.28
C TYR A 47 11.99 5.33 1.52
N ASN A 48 12.51 4.41 2.32
CA ASN A 48 13.32 4.72 3.48
C ASN A 48 14.44 3.67 3.60
N ASP A 49 15.65 4.14 3.83
CA ASP A 49 16.87 3.35 3.99
C ASP A 49 17.64 3.72 5.27
N GLY A 50 16.99 4.46 6.18
CA GLY A 50 17.57 4.94 7.42
C GLY A 50 18.47 6.16 7.26
N GLY A 51 18.64 6.72 6.05
CA GLY A 51 19.45 7.91 5.81
C GLY A 51 20.95 7.69 6.03
N VAL A 52 21.41 6.45 5.98
CA VAL A 52 22.83 6.08 6.10
C VAL A 52 23.48 6.02 4.72
N ALA A 53 24.78 6.34 4.62
CA ALA A 53 25.46 6.45 3.33
C ALA A 53 25.55 5.12 2.55
N ASP A 54 25.55 3.99 3.24
CA ASP A 54 25.59 2.64 2.67
C ASP A 54 24.53 1.76 3.36
N PRO A 55 23.25 1.93 3.01
CA PRO A 55 22.18 1.23 3.68
C PRO A 55 22.22 -0.26 3.36
N GLN A 56 22.24 -1.09 4.41
CA GLN A 56 22.13 -2.55 4.30
C GLN A 56 20.67 -3.03 4.33
N TRP A 57 19.73 -2.09 4.34
CA TRP A 57 18.30 -2.34 4.35
C TRP A 57 17.55 -1.19 3.67
N TYR A 58 16.38 -1.50 3.13
CA TYR A 58 15.42 -0.51 2.67
C TYR A 58 14.00 -0.99 2.92
N LEU A 59 13.07 -0.04 2.92
CA LEU A 59 11.63 -0.22 2.97
C LEU A 59 11.02 0.55 1.81
N ILE A 60 10.10 -0.09 1.09
CA ILE A 60 9.23 0.58 0.12
C ILE A 60 7.77 0.40 0.53
N ALA A 61 7.00 1.48 0.52
CA ALA A 61 5.58 1.45 0.87
C ALA A 61 4.73 2.23 -0.12
N THR A 62 3.47 1.86 -0.25
CA THR A 62 2.48 2.56 -1.08
C THR A 62 1.15 2.73 -0.36
N VAL A 63 0.45 3.80 -0.72
CA VAL A 63 -0.90 4.08 -0.24
C VAL A 63 -1.67 4.86 -1.31
N HIS A 64 -2.99 4.64 -1.36
CA HIS A 64 -3.89 5.42 -2.21
C HIS A 64 -4.39 6.67 -1.48
N GLN A 65 -4.53 7.79 -2.18
CA GLN A 65 -5.07 9.04 -1.71
C GLN A 65 -6.49 8.81 -1.20
N GLY A 66 -6.77 9.20 0.05
CA GLY A 66 -8.07 8.93 0.65
C GLY A 66 -8.26 7.48 1.13
N GLY A 67 -7.26 6.62 0.93
CA GLY A 67 -7.27 5.23 1.39
C GLY A 67 -6.84 5.10 2.85
N THR A 68 -7.23 3.98 3.45
CA THR A 68 -6.87 3.60 4.83
C THR A 68 -5.88 2.44 4.89
N ASN A 69 -5.50 1.88 3.75
CA ASN A 69 -4.66 0.69 3.69
C ASN A 69 -3.28 1.05 3.15
N PHE A 70 -2.25 0.68 3.91
CA PHE A 70 -0.85 0.86 3.59
C PHE A 70 -0.27 -0.48 3.22
N TYR A 71 0.51 -0.54 2.14
CA TYR A 71 1.19 -1.76 1.73
C TYR A 71 2.68 -1.51 1.67
N ALA A 72 3.47 -2.36 2.33
CA ALA A 72 4.91 -2.18 2.41
C ALA A 72 5.67 -3.50 2.26
N THR A 73 6.92 -3.40 1.85
CA THR A 73 7.88 -4.50 1.83
C THR A 73 9.28 -3.96 2.12
N ALA A 74 10.22 -4.87 2.37
CA ALA A 74 11.60 -4.54 2.72
C ALA A 74 12.59 -5.47 2.02
N GLN A 75 13.88 -5.07 1.99
CA GLN A 75 14.94 -5.74 1.22
C GLN A 75 15.01 -7.28 1.38
N ASN A 76 14.79 -7.80 2.59
CA ASN A 76 14.90 -9.23 2.88
C ASN A 76 13.53 -9.90 3.10
N SER A 77 12.44 -9.21 2.74
CA SER A 77 11.09 -9.74 2.80
C SER A 77 10.69 -10.36 1.46
N THR A 78 10.02 -11.51 1.52
CA THR A 78 9.32 -12.10 0.37
C THR A 78 7.84 -11.72 0.32
N SER A 79 7.44 -10.86 1.26
CA SER A 79 6.05 -10.57 1.61
C SER A 79 5.72 -9.12 1.40
N ILE A 80 4.46 -8.87 1.04
CA ILE A 80 3.84 -7.56 1.16
C ILE A 80 3.06 -7.56 2.46
N PHE A 81 3.33 -6.57 3.30
CA PHE A 81 2.62 -6.36 4.55
C PHE A 81 1.61 -5.24 4.37
N LYS A 82 0.50 -5.33 5.11
CA LYS A 82 -0.58 -4.36 5.14
C LYS A 82 -0.70 -3.74 6.53
N GLN A 83 -0.92 -2.44 6.61
CA GLN A 83 -1.35 -1.77 7.84
C GLN A 83 -2.61 -0.95 7.57
N ASP A 84 -3.54 -0.97 8.51
CA ASP A 84 -4.80 -0.24 8.42
C ASP A 84 -4.74 1.03 9.29
N ALA A 85 -5.21 2.14 8.74
CA ALA A 85 -5.45 3.39 9.43
C ALA A 85 -6.95 3.56 9.72
N THR A 86 -7.28 4.21 10.82
CA THR A 86 -8.69 4.44 11.24
C THR A 86 -9.43 5.48 10.39
N ALA A 87 -8.69 6.31 9.66
CA ALA A 87 -9.23 7.33 8.77
C ALA A 87 -8.22 7.59 7.64
N PRO A 88 -8.65 8.20 6.51
CA PRO A 88 -7.71 8.72 5.53
C PRO A 88 -6.82 9.78 6.20
N VAL A 89 -5.52 9.56 6.21
CA VAL A 89 -4.55 10.49 6.83
C VAL A 89 -3.74 11.16 5.73
N LEU A 90 -3.38 12.43 5.94
CA LEU A 90 -2.37 13.06 5.10
C LEU A 90 -1.04 12.35 5.29
N ILE A 91 -0.28 12.30 4.22
CA ILE A 91 0.78 11.32 4.13
C ILE A 91 2.00 11.65 4.98
N GLY A 92 2.23 12.94 5.24
CA GLY A 92 3.21 13.42 6.21
C GLY A 92 2.84 13.14 7.68
N ASP A 93 1.58 12.78 7.96
CA ASP A 93 1.13 12.41 9.30
C ASP A 93 1.27 10.90 9.55
N LEU A 94 1.37 10.09 8.49
CA LEU A 94 1.68 8.66 8.57
C LEU A 94 3.17 8.39 8.73
N THR A 95 4.03 9.26 8.18
CA THR A 95 5.48 9.22 8.43
C THR A 95 5.85 9.51 9.89
N GLY A 96 4.87 9.84 10.74
CA GLY A 96 5.01 9.96 12.20
C GLY A 96 4.96 8.63 12.96
N ALA A 97 4.79 7.49 12.28
CA ALA A 97 5.25 6.23 12.85
C ALA A 97 6.77 6.26 12.78
N ASP A 98 7.43 6.31 13.95
CA ASP A 98 8.89 6.21 14.05
C ASP A 98 9.37 5.04 13.18
N TYR A 99 9.89 5.36 11.99
CA TYR A 99 10.41 4.34 11.10
C TYR A 99 11.53 3.65 11.87
N PRO A 100 11.54 2.31 11.92
CA PRO A 100 12.61 1.61 12.60
C PRO A 100 13.95 2.05 12.00
N THR A 101 14.81 2.63 12.84
CA THR A 101 16.13 3.16 12.43
C THR A 101 17.18 2.07 12.31
N GLU A 102 16.79 0.81 12.42
CA GLU A 102 17.68 -0.34 12.62
C GLU A 102 17.42 -1.44 11.57
N THR A 103 18.43 -2.27 11.34
CA THR A 103 18.40 -3.40 10.40
C THR A 103 17.26 -4.39 10.64
N GLU A 104 16.69 -4.43 11.84
CA GLU A 104 15.53 -5.28 12.19
C GLU A 104 14.28 -4.93 11.37
N ALA A 105 14.15 -3.68 10.91
CA ALA A 105 13.11 -3.21 9.97
C ALA A 105 12.99 -4.05 8.69
N ALA A 106 14.09 -4.68 8.28
CA ALA A 106 14.16 -5.47 7.06
C ALA A 106 13.69 -6.92 7.25
N SER A 107 13.47 -7.37 8.49
CA SER A 107 13.15 -8.75 8.82
C SER A 107 11.63 -9.00 8.80
N GLU A 108 11.18 -10.12 8.24
CA GLU A 108 9.75 -10.49 8.26
C GLU A 108 9.19 -10.59 9.70
N ASP A 109 10.05 -10.91 10.68
CA ASP A 109 9.69 -11.00 12.10
C ASP A 109 9.23 -9.64 12.64
N TYR A 110 9.95 -8.55 12.36
CA TYR A 110 9.55 -7.20 12.76
C TYR A 110 8.15 -6.82 12.24
N TRP A 111 7.88 -7.12 10.97
CA TRP A 111 6.58 -6.84 10.37
C TRP A 111 5.46 -7.73 10.91
N SER A 112 5.77 -8.96 11.30
CA SER A 112 4.79 -9.89 11.86
C SER A 112 4.46 -9.59 13.33
N ASP A 113 5.42 -9.04 14.08
CA ASP A 113 5.28 -8.68 15.50
C ASP A 113 4.77 -7.24 15.72
N SER A 114 4.74 -6.42 14.66
CA SER A 114 4.18 -5.07 14.68
C SER A 114 2.71 -5.06 14.26
N ALA A 115 2.09 -3.87 14.19
CA ALA A 115 0.68 -3.72 13.79
C ALA A 115 0.41 -4.03 12.29
N TRP A 116 1.35 -4.66 11.60
CA TRP A 116 1.27 -5.04 10.20
C TRP A 116 0.78 -6.48 10.06
N THR A 117 0.01 -6.73 9.01
CA THR A 117 -0.58 -8.04 8.69
C THR A 117 -0.14 -8.47 7.30
N ARG A 118 0.25 -9.73 7.13
CA ARG A 118 0.59 -10.32 5.83
C ARG A 118 -0.65 -10.55 4.96
#